data_AF-A0A8A1UZA9-F1
#
_entry.id   AF-A0A8A1UZA9-F1
#
_cell.length_a   1.000
_cell.length_b   1.000
_cell.length_c   1.000
_cell.angle_alpha   90.00
_cell.angle_beta   90.00
_cell.angle_gamma   90.00
#
_symmetry.space_group_name_H-M   'P 1'
#
loop_
_entity.id
_entity.type
_entity.pdbx_description
1 polymer ?
#
loop_
_entity_poly.entity_id
_entity_poly.type
_entity_poly.pdbx_seq_one_letter_code
_entity_poly.pdbx_strand_id
1 'polypeptide(L)'
;MLPSPESTPPPELDLRLDGFDADEQTAEAFWLQVEIEADMLVPFAEHHTADGVHSFYVLFDRSATFDHPGVPQYMALHLKRDHEKRSFDYERAELPLPAMAQSWLIHRGCPPDAIGLDPGLGHAPADEPTRALERRLAGDGDHFAMGFSYTRDDPNDWVTVVALRALDGRLTSPFRVVVEEVDPTAWTHTLREGGFATVHDALQWCDDRLMGTAGPLPPVRSAASITRPASPPKAPVARPPGRSR
;
A
#
# COMPACT_ATOMS: atom_id res chain seq x y z
N MET A 1 2.68 13.25 15.20
CA MET A 1 2.41 14.69 14.92
C MET A 1 0.89 14.91 14.97
N LEU A 2 0.43 15.97 15.64
CA LEU A 2 -0.97 16.27 15.95
C LEU A 2 -1.77 16.69 14.71
N PRO A 3 -3.11 16.58 14.72
CA PRO A 3 -3.96 17.02 13.62
C PRO A 3 -3.86 18.54 13.45
N SER A 4 -4.28 19.04 12.28
CA SER A 4 -4.28 20.46 11.92
C SER A 4 -4.83 21.36 13.05
N PRO A 5 -4.40 22.63 13.14
CA PRO A 5 -4.72 23.54 14.25
C PRO A 5 -6.23 23.88 14.44
N GLU A 6 -7.13 23.25 13.68
CA GLU A 6 -8.59 23.37 13.82
C GLU A 6 -9.32 22.04 14.09
N SER A 7 -8.62 20.94 14.36
CA SER A 7 -9.23 19.60 14.31
C SER A 7 -9.98 19.17 15.58
N THR A 8 -11.22 18.71 15.38
CA THR A 8 -11.96 17.76 16.22
C THR A 8 -11.03 16.65 16.71
N PRO A 9 -11.20 16.11 17.95
CA PRO A 9 -10.44 14.95 18.39
C PRO A 9 -10.53 13.81 17.36
N PRO A 10 -9.44 13.03 17.17
CA PRO A 10 -9.44 11.92 16.24
C PRO A 10 -10.53 10.91 16.61
N PRO A 11 -11.11 10.20 15.63
CA PRO A 11 -12.10 9.17 15.89
C PRO A 11 -11.53 8.10 16.84
N GLU A 12 -12.34 7.64 17.77
CA GLU A 12 -12.01 6.53 18.66
C GLU A 12 -12.15 5.21 17.89
N LEU A 13 -11.23 4.27 18.14
CA LEU A 13 -11.24 2.95 17.52
C LEU A 13 -12.30 2.05 18.18
N ASP A 14 -13.38 1.74 17.47
CA ASP A 14 -14.36 0.72 17.89
C ASP A 14 -14.10 -0.60 17.14
N LEU A 15 -13.54 -1.58 17.83
CA LEU A 15 -13.27 -2.91 17.27
C LEU A 15 -14.52 -3.78 17.13
N ARG A 16 -15.64 -3.41 17.79
CA ARG A 16 -16.93 -4.10 17.74
C ARG A 16 -16.86 -5.57 18.18
N LEU A 17 -16.06 -5.83 19.20
CA LEU A 17 -15.84 -7.17 19.78
C LEU A 17 -16.69 -7.43 21.04
N ASP A 18 -17.59 -6.53 21.39
CA ASP A 18 -18.48 -6.69 22.55
C ASP A 18 -19.23 -8.03 22.52
N GLY A 19 -18.96 -8.86 23.54
CA GLY A 19 -19.60 -10.16 23.71
C GLY A 19 -19.05 -11.27 22.82
N PHE A 20 -17.91 -11.05 22.15
CA PHE A 20 -17.06 -12.05 21.52
C PHE A 20 -15.81 -12.28 22.37
N ASP A 21 -15.27 -13.49 22.31
CA ASP A 21 -13.99 -13.85 22.93
C ASP A 21 -13.09 -14.55 21.90
N ALA A 22 -11.83 -14.76 22.21
CA ALA A 22 -10.96 -15.60 21.39
C ALA A 22 -10.45 -16.79 22.20
N ASP A 23 -9.83 -17.77 21.55
CA ASP A 23 -9.04 -18.74 22.31
C ASP A 23 -7.87 -18.01 23.02
N GLU A 24 -7.34 -18.62 24.08
CA GLU A 24 -6.32 -18.00 24.95
C GLU A 24 -5.12 -17.47 24.15
N GLN A 25 -4.66 -18.22 23.15
CA GLN A 25 -3.51 -17.83 22.33
C GLN A 25 -3.85 -16.63 21.43
N THR A 26 -5.01 -16.66 20.78
CA THR A 26 -5.47 -15.57 19.93
C THR A 26 -5.77 -14.31 20.75
N ALA A 27 -6.33 -14.44 21.95
CA ALA A 27 -6.62 -13.33 22.86
C ALA A 27 -5.33 -12.65 23.35
N GLU A 28 -4.33 -13.42 23.79
CA GLU A 28 -3.04 -12.86 24.23
C GLU A 28 -2.32 -12.15 23.07
N ALA A 29 -2.29 -12.76 21.89
CA ALA A 29 -1.68 -12.16 20.71
C ALA A 29 -2.40 -10.88 20.30
N PHE A 30 -3.74 -10.87 20.33
CA PHE A 30 -4.55 -9.70 20.01
C PHE A 30 -4.30 -8.55 20.99
N TRP A 31 -4.24 -8.87 22.29
CA TRP A 31 -3.96 -7.88 23.32
C TRP A 31 -2.60 -7.22 23.12
N LEU A 32 -1.55 -8.03 22.93
CA LEU A 32 -0.18 -7.54 22.73
C LEU A 32 0.02 -6.74 21.45
N GLN A 33 -0.67 -7.11 20.38
CA GLN A 33 -0.43 -6.53 19.06
C GLN A 33 -1.37 -5.37 18.76
N VAL A 34 -2.57 -5.34 19.31
CA VAL A 34 -3.62 -4.39 18.91
C VAL A 34 -4.18 -3.66 20.12
N GLU A 35 -4.67 -4.39 21.13
CA GLU A 35 -5.50 -3.78 22.18
C GLU A 35 -4.71 -2.89 23.14
N ILE A 36 -3.47 -3.27 23.48
CA ILE A 36 -2.63 -2.51 24.41
C ILE A 36 -2.30 -1.10 23.88
N GLU A 37 -2.32 -0.90 22.56
CA GLU A 37 -2.06 0.37 21.89
C GLU A 37 -3.33 0.99 21.29
N ALA A 38 -4.52 0.46 21.59
CA ALA A 38 -5.76 0.86 20.93
C ALA A 38 -6.08 2.36 21.09
N ASP A 39 -5.67 3.00 22.19
CA ASP A 39 -5.82 4.43 22.43
C ASP A 39 -4.86 5.28 21.57
N MET A 40 -3.80 4.69 21.02
CA MET A 40 -2.83 5.32 20.13
C MET A 40 -3.12 5.05 18.65
N LEU A 41 -3.97 4.07 18.34
CA LEU A 41 -4.42 3.75 16.98
C LEU A 41 -5.55 4.68 16.53
N VAL A 42 -5.35 5.35 15.40
CA VAL A 42 -6.36 6.23 14.77
C VAL A 42 -6.93 5.55 13.53
N PRO A 43 -8.25 5.30 13.43
CA PRO A 43 -8.84 4.70 12.25
C PRO A 43 -8.88 5.69 11.08
N PHE A 44 -8.00 5.51 10.11
CA PHE A 44 -7.97 6.28 8.86
C PHE A 44 -9.01 5.78 7.86
N ALA A 45 -9.38 4.50 7.93
CA ALA A 45 -10.49 3.92 7.19
C ALA A 45 -11.05 2.74 7.96
N GLU A 46 -12.36 2.54 7.87
CA GLU A 46 -13.03 1.38 8.43
C GLU A 46 -14.14 0.89 7.49
N HIS A 47 -14.31 -0.43 7.43
CA HIS A 47 -15.42 -1.05 6.74
C HIS A 47 -15.93 -2.25 7.53
N HIS A 48 -17.25 -2.37 7.62
CA HIS A 48 -17.91 -3.52 8.25
C HIS A 48 -18.88 -4.14 7.27
N THR A 49 -18.87 -5.47 7.17
CA THR A 49 -19.85 -6.18 6.34
C THR A 49 -21.24 -6.07 6.96
N ALA A 50 -22.27 -6.08 6.11
CA ALA A 50 -23.67 -5.91 6.55
C ALA A 50 -24.15 -7.01 7.51
N ASP A 51 -23.57 -8.21 7.42
CA ASP A 51 -23.82 -9.32 8.33
C ASP A 51 -23.03 -9.23 9.65
N GLY A 52 -22.16 -8.23 9.81
CA GLY A 52 -21.33 -8.04 10.99
C GLY A 52 -20.18 -9.04 11.12
N VAL A 53 -19.99 -9.95 10.17
CA VAL A 53 -18.98 -11.01 10.27
C VAL A 53 -17.57 -10.43 10.15
N HIS A 54 -17.35 -9.45 9.27
CA HIS A 54 -16.02 -8.89 9.02
C HIS A 54 -15.94 -7.41 9.36
N SER A 55 -14.81 -7.01 9.96
CA SER A 55 -14.37 -5.61 10.00
C SER A 55 -13.00 -5.49 9.36
N PHE A 56 -12.77 -4.39 8.66
CA PHE A 56 -11.51 -4.03 8.02
C PHE A 56 -11.12 -2.63 8.48
N TYR A 57 -9.86 -2.43 8.88
CA TYR A 57 -9.37 -1.14 9.34
C TYR A 57 -8.02 -0.82 8.72
N VAL A 58 -7.85 0.43 8.28
CA VAL A 58 -6.55 1.07 8.12
C VAL A 58 -6.34 1.95 9.34
N LEU A 59 -5.38 1.58 10.17
CA LEU A 59 -5.06 2.27 11.42
C LEU A 59 -3.73 3.00 11.25
N PHE A 60 -3.66 4.25 11.69
CA PHE A 60 -2.40 4.97 11.90
C PHE A 60 -1.96 4.81 13.35
N ASP A 61 -0.77 4.29 13.56
CA ASP A 61 -0.19 4.11 14.88
C ASP A 61 0.62 5.34 15.28
N ARG A 62 0.10 6.08 16.27
CA ARG A 62 0.77 7.27 16.80
C ARG A 62 1.94 6.93 17.70
N SER A 63 2.05 5.68 18.17
CA SER A 63 3.13 5.24 19.05
C SER A 63 4.42 4.95 18.28
N ALA A 64 4.34 4.59 17.00
CA ALA A 64 5.47 4.30 16.11
C ALA A 64 6.60 5.36 16.12
N THR A 65 6.27 6.65 16.32
CA THR A 65 7.28 7.73 16.44
C THR A 65 8.20 7.58 17.67
N PHE A 66 7.77 6.83 18.67
CA PHE A 66 8.51 6.54 19.91
C PHE A 66 9.22 5.18 19.88
N ASP A 67 9.02 4.39 18.82
CA ASP A 67 9.72 3.12 18.62
C ASP A 67 11.10 3.37 17.94
N HIS A 68 11.72 2.32 17.43
CA HIS A 68 12.97 2.41 16.72
C HIS A 68 12.78 3.13 15.36
N PRO A 69 13.78 3.89 14.89
CA PRO A 69 13.65 4.64 13.64
C PRO A 69 13.32 3.73 12.44
N GLY A 70 12.49 4.23 11.53
CA GLY A 70 12.17 3.56 10.27
C GLY A 70 10.93 2.67 10.29
N VAL A 71 10.26 2.48 11.44
CA VAL A 71 9.07 1.62 11.54
C VAL A 71 7.93 2.09 10.62
N PRO A 72 7.15 1.16 10.05
CA PRO A 72 5.88 1.50 9.42
C PRO A 72 4.93 2.14 10.43
N GLN A 73 4.18 3.15 10.00
CA GLN A 73 3.21 3.86 10.85
C GLN A 73 1.76 3.46 10.59
N TYR A 74 1.51 2.54 9.64
CA TYR A 74 0.17 2.05 9.34
C TYR A 74 0.03 0.57 9.64
N MET A 75 -1.14 0.20 10.12
CA MET A 75 -1.56 -1.16 10.37
C MET A 75 -2.84 -1.45 9.61
N ALA A 76 -2.82 -2.50 8.80
CA ALA A 76 -4.04 -3.12 8.30
C ALA A 76 -4.52 -4.16 9.31
N LEU A 77 -5.81 -4.10 9.69
CA LEU A 77 -6.43 -5.06 10.60
C LEU A 77 -7.69 -5.65 9.95
N HIS A 78 -7.78 -6.97 9.90
CA HIS A 78 -8.97 -7.71 9.51
C HIS A 78 -9.48 -8.51 10.70
N LEU A 79 -10.71 -8.25 11.13
CA LEU A 79 -11.41 -9.02 12.16
C LEU A 79 -12.46 -9.92 11.51
N LYS A 80 -12.61 -11.12 12.04
CA LYS A 80 -13.64 -12.07 11.66
C LYS A 80 -14.36 -12.60 12.90
N ARG A 81 -15.67 -12.42 12.96
CA ARG A 81 -16.52 -12.88 14.07
C ARG A 81 -17.27 -14.15 13.69
N ASP A 82 -17.36 -15.07 14.64
CA ASP A 82 -18.26 -16.22 14.62
C ASP A 82 -19.39 -15.96 15.62
N HIS A 83 -20.58 -15.60 15.11
CA HIS A 83 -21.74 -15.29 15.94
C HIS A 83 -22.33 -16.51 16.65
N GLU A 84 -22.14 -17.72 16.12
CA GLU A 84 -22.66 -18.94 16.75
C GLU A 84 -21.81 -19.33 17.96
N LYS A 85 -20.48 -19.26 17.81
CA LYS A 85 -19.54 -19.55 18.88
C LYS A 85 -19.29 -18.36 19.80
N ARG A 86 -19.74 -17.17 19.40
CA ARG A 86 -19.40 -15.88 20.03
C ARG A 86 -17.88 -15.73 20.16
N SER A 87 -17.17 -16.07 19.09
CA SER A 87 -15.72 -15.94 19.05
C SER A 87 -15.23 -15.01 17.94
N PHE A 88 -13.98 -14.56 18.00
CA PHE A 88 -13.35 -13.83 16.91
C PHE A 88 -11.96 -14.37 16.57
N ASP A 89 -11.57 -14.16 15.32
CA ASP A 89 -10.23 -14.31 14.79
C ASP A 89 -9.78 -12.97 14.20
N TYR A 90 -8.46 -12.79 14.04
CA TYR A 90 -7.92 -11.61 13.37
C TYR A 90 -6.68 -11.91 12.53
N GLU A 91 -6.44 -11.04 11.57
CA GLU A 91 -5.17 -10.93 10.87
C GLU A 91 -4.73 -9.46 10.87
N ARG A 92 -3.42 -9.20 10.89
CA ARG A 92 -2.86 -7.86 10.77
C ARG A 92 -1.63 -7.81 9.87
N ALA A 93 -1.29 -6.61 9.42
CA ALA A 93 0.02 -6.30 8.84
C ALA A 93 0.41 -4.84 9.08
N GLU A 94 1.65 -4.63 9.50
CA GLU A 94 2.30 -3.32 9.49
C GLU A 94 2.78 -3.00 8.08
N LEU A 95 2.39 -1.83 7.57
CA LEU A 95 2.60 -1.45 6.18
C LEU A 95 3.03 0.02 6.12
N PRO A 96 4.00 0.37 5.26
CA PRO A 96 4.61 1.70 5.28
C PRO A 96 3.69 2.77 4.67
N LEU A 97 2.72 2.40 3.83
CA LEU A 97 1.85 3.32 3.12
C LEU A 97 0.37 2.95 3.31
N PRO A 98 -0.55 3.94 3.41
CA PRO A 98 -1.98 3.68 3.49
C PRO A 98 -2.50 2.84 2.33
N ALA A 99 -2.05 3.13 1.11
CA ALA A 99 -2.45 2.39 -0.08
C ALA A 99 -2.03 0.91 -0.01
N MET A 100 -0.91 0.58 0.64
CA MET A 100 -0.50 -0.81 0.86
C MET A 100 -1.39 -1.50 1.89
N ALA A 101 -1.79 -0.79 2.95
CA ALA A 101 -2.76 -1.30 3.93
C ALA A 101 -4.13 -1.58 3.30
N GLN A 102 -4.64 -0.66 2.48
CA GLN A 102 -5.86 -0.88 1.70
C GLN A 102 -5.72 -2.11 0.80
N SER A 103 -4.60 -2.22 0.08
CA SER A 103 -4.31 -3.37 -0.79
C SER A 103 -4.38 -4.69 -0.02
N TRP A 104 -3.73 -4.76 1.14
CA TRP A 104 -3.73 -5.96 1.99
C TRP A 104 -5.14 -6.37 2.46
N LEU A 105 -6.00 -5.40 2.76
CA LEU A 105 -7.40 -5.64 3.17
C LEU A 105 -8.28 -6.05 2.00
N ILE A 106 -8.08 -5.45 0.82
CA ILE A 106 -8.81 -5.80 -0.41
C ILE A 106 -8.58 -7.27 -0.76
N HIS A 107 -7.35 -7.77 -0.63
CA HIS A 107 -7.02 -9.17 -0.86
C HIS A 107 -7.63 -10.13 0.18
N ARG A 108 -8.12 -9.60 1.32
CA ARG A 108 -8.90 -10.33 2.33
C ARG A 108 -10.41 -10.17 2.17
N GLY A 109 -10.85 -9.63 1.04
CA GLY A 109 -12.26 -9.53 0.68
C GLY A 109 -12.92 -8.19 1.04
N CYS A 110 -12.15 -7.19 1.47
CA CYS A 110 -12.69 -5.83 1.61
C CYS A 110 -13.04 -5.26 0.22
N PRO A 111 -14.26 -4.74 -0.01
CA PRO A 111 -14.57 -4.09 -1.28
C PRO A 111 -13.68 -2.84 -1.49
N PRO A 112 -13.01 -2.68 -2.66
CA PRO A 112 -12.09 -1.56 -2.89
C PRO A 112 -12.71 -0.17 -2.66
N ASP A 113 -13.97 0.00 -3.06
CA ASP A 113 -14.69 1.27 -2.93
C ASP A 113 -15.20 1.54 -1.50
N ALA A 114 -15.05 0.58 -0.59
CA ALA A 114 -15.59 0.65 0.77
C ALA A 114 -14.54 1.00 1.85
N ILE A 115 -13.24 0.99 1.51
CA ILE A 115 -12.13 1.25 2.45
C ILE A 115 -11.37 2.53 2.07
N GLY A 116 -12.11 3.59 1.73
CA GLY A 116 -11.52 4.90 1.45
C GLY A 116 -10.97 5.57 2.70
N LEU A 117 -9.82 6.23 2.58
CA LEU A 117 -9.23 7.01 3.67
C LEU A 117 -10.12 8.24 3.96
N ASP A 118 -10.29 8.56 5.24
CA ASP A 118 -10.96 9.79 5.67
C ASP A 118 -10.15 11.01 5.17
N PRO A 119 -10.72 11.88 4.32
CA PRO A 119 -10.02 13.04 3.78
C PRO A 119 -9.68 14.11 4.83
N GLY A 120 -10.30 14.03 6.02
CA GLY A 120 -9.97 14.87 7.17
C GLY A 120 -8.79 14.35 7.99
N LEU A 121 -8.30 13.14 7.70
CA LEU A 121 -7.17 12.51 8.38
C LEU A 121 -5.95 12.44 7.44
N GLY A 122 -4.75 12.63 7.98
CA GLY A 122 -3.50 12.56 7.23
C GLY A 122 -3.22 13.76 6.33
N HIS A 123 -2.44 13.51 5.27
CA HIS A 123 -2.03 14.50 4.28
C HIS A 123 -2.83 14.34 3.00
N ALA A 124 -3.25 15.45 2.39
CA ALA A 124 -3.94 15.39 1.11
C ALA A 124 -2.95 15.15 -0.02
N PRO A 125 -3.26 14.32 -1.02
CA PRO A 125 -2.35 14.12 -2.15
C PRO A 125 -2.23 15.41 -2.96
N ALA A 126 -0.99 15.83 -3.21
CA ALA A 126 -0.64 17.13 -3.78
C ALA A 126 -1.05 17.29 -5.25
N ASP A 127 -1.15 16.18 -5.99
CA ASP A 127 -1.41 16.18 -7.42
C ASP A 127 -2.05 14.88 -7.94
N GLU A 128 -2.53 14.92 -9.19
CA GLU A 128 -3.17 13.76 -9.83
C GLU A 128 -2.21 12.55 -10.01
N PRO A 129 -0.92 12.72 -10.35
CA PRO A 129 0.03 11.60 -10.35
C PRO A 129 0.11 10.87 -9.01
N THR A 130 0.07 11.60 -7.89
CA THR A 130 0.01 11.01 -6.54
C THR A 130 -1.26 10.18 -6.38
N ARG A 131 -2.44 10.77 -6.66
CA ARG A 131 -3.74 10.09 -6.56
C ARG A 131 -3.84 8.84 -7.45
N ALA A 132 -3.27 8.91 -8.65
CA ALA A 132 -3.26 7.79 -9.58
C ALA A 132 -2.36 6.64 -9.08
N LEU A 133 -1.21 6.98 -8.49
CA LEU A 133 -0.28 6.00 -7.94
C LEU A 133 -0.84 5.32 -6.69
N GLU A 134 -1.47 6.07 -5.78
CA GLU A 134 -2.15 5.52 -4.60
C GLU A 134 -3.22 4.51 -4.98
N ARG A 135 -4.12 4.89 -5.90
CA ARG A 135 -5.17 3.99 -6.40
C ARG A 135 -4.61 2.72 -7.03
N ARG A 136 -3.50 2.84 -7.76
CA ARG A 136 -2.84 1.67 -8.35
C ARG A 136 -2.24 0.77 -7.26
N LEU A 137 -1.51 1.33 -6.29
CA LEU A 137 -0.93 0.55 -5.20
C LEU A 137 -1.99 -0.16 -4.34
N ALA A 138 -3.13 0.50 -4.09
CA ALA A 138 -4.28 -0.10 -3.42
C ALA A 138 -4.87 -1.30 -4.19
N GLY A 139 -4.67 -1.37 -5.52
CA GLY A 139 -5.08 -2.52 -6.34
C GLY A 139 -3.99 -3.57 -6.57
N ASP A 140 -2.71 -3.25 -6.35
CA ASP A 140 -1.55 -4.04 -6.81
C ASP A 140 -1.05 -5.10 -5.79
N GLY A 141 -1.81 -5.43 -4.74
CA GLY A 141 -1.31 -6.12 -3.54
C GLY A 141 -0.58 -7.45 -3.77
N ASP A 142 -1.08 -8.30 -4.66
CA ASP A 142 -0.43 -9.58 -4.97
C ASP A 142 0.63 -9.50 -6.10
N HIS A 143 0.84 -8.30 -6.67
CA HIS A 143 1.78 -8.11 -7.77
C HIS A 143 3.21 -7.82 -7.30
N PHE A 144 3.37 -7.35 -6.07
CA PHE A 144 4.66 -6.95 -5.52
C PHE A 144 4.92 -7.53 -4.13
N ALA A 145 6.14 -8.00 -3.90
CA ALA A 145 6.66 -8.27 -2.58
C ALA A 145 7.45 -7.07 -2.06
N MET A 146 7.17 -6.63 -0.84
CA MET A 146 7.96 -5.61 -0.15
C MET A 146 9.26 -6.22 0.37
N GLY A 147 10.40 -5.64 -0.01
CA GLY A 147 11.73 -6.06 0.43
C GLY A 147 12.36 -5.14 1.47
N PHE A 148 11.98 -3.86 1.47
CA PHE A 148 12.50 -2.83 2.38
C PHE A 148 11.51 -1.68 2.51
N SER A 149 11.45 -1.08 3.69
CA SER A 149 10.81 0.21 3.91
C SER A 149 11.51 0.98 5.01
N TYR A 150 11.44 2.30 4.96
CA TYR A 150 11.90 3.18 6.04
C TYR A 150 11.05 4.44 6.07
N THR A 151 10.48 4.73 7.24
CA THR A 151 9.79 6.00 7.53
C THR A 151 10.71 6.91 8.34
N ARG A 152 11.01 8.09 7.81
CA ARG A 152 11.53 9.22 8.57
C ARG A 152 10.37 10.16 8.81
N ASP A 153 10.02 10.40 10.06
CA ASP A 153 8.91 11.25 10.50
C ASP A 153 9.41 12.57 11.13
N ASP A 154 10.61 12.99 10.76
CA ASP A 154 11.17 14.28 11.16
C ASP A 154 10.29 15.43 10.65
N PRO A 155 9.91 16.42 11.49
CA PRO A 155 8.98 17.49 11.10
C PRO A 155 9.41 18.33 9.87
N ASN A 156 10.69 18.28 9.50
CA ASN A 156 11.25 19.03 8.37
C ASN A 156 11.66 18.15 7.18
N ASP A 157 11.58 16.81 7.29
CA ASP A 157 11.92 15.86 6.22
C ASP A 157 11.13 14.56 6.46
N TRP A 158 9.80 14.68 6.43
CA TRP A 158 8.93 13.52 6.56
C TRP A 158 8.86 12.79 5.21
N VAL A 159 9.49 11.62 5.16
CA VAL A 159 9.64 10.78 3.97
C VAL A 159 9.47 9.32 4.31
N THR A 160 8.72 8.60 3.47
CA THR A 160 8.63 7.13 3.50
C THR A 160 9.20 6.58 2.21
N VAL A 161 10.20 5.70 2.28
CA VAL A 161 10.74 4.97 1.12
C VAL A 161 10.37 3.50 1.21
N VAL A 162 9.99 2.90 0.09
CA VAL A 162 9.60 1.48 0.00
C VAL A 162 10.22 0.85 -1.23
N ALA A 163 11.00 -0.21 -1.06
CA ALA A 163 11.51 -1.02 -2.16
C ALA A 163 10.65 -2.27 -2.36
N LEU A 164 10.13 -2.43 -3.57
CA LEU A 164 9.24 -3.50 -3.98
C LEU A 164 9.90 -4.36 -5.07
N ARG A 165 9.53 -5.64 -5.11
CA ARG A 165 9.91 -6.59 -6.15
C ARG A 165 8.66 -7.15 -6.82
N ALA A 166 8.54 -6.98 -8.12
CA ALA A 166 7.48 -7.58 -8.91
C ALA A 166 7.55 -9.12 -8.86
N LEU A 167 6.40 -9.76 -8.63
CA LEU A 167 6.29 -11.22 -8.53
C LEU A 167 6.08 -11.90 -9.88
N ASP A 168 5.58 -11.18 -10.88
CA ASP A 168 5.19 -11.76 -12.18
C ASP A 168 6.36 -12.02 -13.14
N GLY A 169 7.59 -11.60 -12.80
CA GLY A 169 8.82 -11.85 -13.56
C GLY A 169 8.84 -11.27 -14.99
N ARG A 170 7.83 -10.49 -15.37
CA ARG A 170 7.63 -10.00 -16.76
C ARG A 170 8.12 -8.57 -16.97
N LEU A 171 8.49 -7.87 -15.90
CA LEU A 171 8.91 -6.47 -15.97
C LEU A 171 10.41 -6.35 -16.26
N THR A 172 10.77 -5.46 -17.18
CA THR A 172 12.17 -5.10 -17.48
C THR A 172 12.85 -4.38 -16.31
N SER A 173 12.05 -3.71 -15.47
CA SER A 173 12.45 -3.18 -14.17
C SER A 173 11.68 -3.94 -13.09
N PRO A 174 12.20 -5.09 -12.62
CA PRO A 174 11.50 -5.94 -11.66
C PRO A 174 11.49 -5.33 -10.24
N PHE A 175 12.32 -4.32 -9.99
CA PHE A 175 12.35 -3.60 -8.71
C PHE A 175 11.73 -2.21 -8.88
N ARG A 176 10.93 -1.81 -7.89
CA ARG A 176 10.35 -0.47 -7.78
C ARG A 176 10.82 0.16 -6.49
N VAL A 177 11.06 1.47 -6.52
CA VAL A 177 11.05 2.26 -5.29
C VAL A 177 9.85 3.19 -5.35
N VAL A 178 9.05 3.15 -4.31
CA VAL A 178 7.99 4.13 -4.05
C VAL A 178 8.49 5.07 -2.96
N VAL A 179 8.34 6.37 -3.17
CA VAL A 179 8.69 7.39 -2.18
C VAL A 179 7.49 8.30 -1.94
N GLU A 180 7.13 8.44 -0.68
CA GLU A 180 6.18 9.43 -0.18
C GLU A 180 6.96 10.56 0.47
N GLU A 181 6.67 11.80 0.10
CA GLU A 181 7.25 12.99 0.72
C GLU A 181 6.14 13.93 1.17
N VAL A 182 6.16 14.35 2.44
CA VAL A 182 5.18 15.26 3.01
C VAL A 182 5.72 16.69 2.97
N ASP A 183 4.91 17.61 2.45
CA ASP A 183 5.09 19.05 2.60
C ASP A 183 4.32 19.52 3.84
N PRO A 184 5.01 19.84 4.96
CA PRO A 184 4.36 20.26 6.20
C PRO A 184 3.74 21.66 6.09
N THR A 185 4.11 22.46 5.09
CA THR A 185 3.57 23.81 4.87
C THR A 185 2.25 23.75 4.11
N ALA A 186 2.21 22.97 3.03
CA ALA A 186 0.98 22.77 2.24
C ALA A 186 0.03 21.75 2.88
N TRP A 187 0.53 20.96 3.85
CA TRP A 187 -0.16 19.81 4.44
C TRP A 187 -0.60 18.78 3.40
N THR A 188 0.27 18.55 2.42
CA THR A 188 0.06 17.61 1.32
C THR A 188 1.22 16.64 1.20
N HIS A 189 1.01 15.49 0.59
CA HIS A 189 2.10 14.59 0.22
C HIS A 189 2.19 14.38 -1.28
N THR A 190 3.39 14.04 -1.74
CA THR A 190 3.63 13.52 -3.09
C THR A 190 4.01 12.06 -3.00
N LEU A 191 3.54 11.27 -3.97
CA LEU A 191 3.92 9.87 -4.12
C LEU A 191 4.51 9.67 -5.51
N ARG A 192 5.72 9.10 -5.58
CA ARG A 192 6.42 8.83 -6.84
C ARG A 192 6.96 7.41 -6.87
N GLU A 193 7.08 6.86 -8.08
CA GLU A 193 7.63 5.54 -8.32
C GLU A 193 8.79 5.62 -9.31
N GLY A 194 9.89 4.93 -8.99
CA GLY A 194 11.00 4.70 -9.90
C GLY A 194 11.23 3.21 -10.20
N GLY A 195 11.79 2.91 -11.37
CA GLY A 195 12.07 1.55 -11.82
C GLY A 195 13.55 1.20 -11.83
N PHE A 196 13.91 0.07 -11.23
CA PHE A 196 15.29 -0.40 -11.09
C PHE A 196 15.46 -1.80 -11.68
N ALA A 197 16.65 -2.06 -12.24
CA ALA A 197 17.00 -3.36 -12.81
C ALA A 197 17.43 -4.36 -11.72
N THR A 198 18.04 -3.87 -10.64
CA THR A 198 18.58 -4.69 -9.56
C THR A 198 18.06 -4.23 -8.19
N VAL A 199 18.03 -5.15 -7.22
CA VAL A 199 17.70 -4.82 -5.83
C VAL A 199 18.73 -3.87 -5.22
N HIS A 200 20.00 -4.03 -5.58
CA HIS A 200 21.09 -3.21 -5.06
C HIS A 200 20.90 -1.74 -5.45
N ASP A 201 20.59 -1.46 -6.72
CA ASP A 201 20.36 -0.08 -7.18
C ASP A 201 19.12 0.54 -6.52
N ALA A 202 18.08 -0.25 -6.29
CA ALA A 202 16.86 0.21 -5.62
C ALA A 202 17.14 0.58 -4.15
N LEU A 203 17.84 -0.29 -3.41
CA LEU A 203 18.20 -0.04 -2.02
C LEU A 203 19.19 1.12 -1.88
N GLN A 204 20.18 1.20 -2.78
CA GLN A 204 21.13 2.32 -2.80
C GLN A 204 20.40 3.65 -3.02
N TRP A 205 19.38 3.69 -3.91
CA TRP A 205 18.59 4.91 -4.09
C TRP A 205 17.83 5.28 -2.81
N CYS A 206 17.26 4.31 -2.08
CA CYS A 206 16.61 4.56 -0.80
C CYS A 206 17.60 5.17 0.21
N ASP A 207 18.78 4.58 0.36
CA ASP A 207 19.83 5.07 1.24
C ASP A 207 20.27 6.49 0.85
N ASP A 208 20.51 6.72 -0.43
CA ASP A 208 20.89 8.04 -0.95
C ASP A 208 19.79 9.08 -0.69
N ARG A 209 18.50 8.71 -0.78
CA ARG A 209 17.39 9.63 -0.48
C ARG A 209 17.36 9.97 1.01
N LEU A 210 17.58 8.99 1.87
CA LEU A 210 17.66 9.20 3.31
C LEU A 210 18.89 10.05 3.68
N MET A 211 19.97 9.98 2.91
CA MET A 211 21.17 10.82 3.11
C MET A 211 21.10 12.19 2.42
N GLY A 212 20.02 12.47 1.67
CA GLY A 212 19.86 13.72 0.92
C GLY A 212 20.73 13.84 -0.33
N THR A 213 21.25 12.72 -0.84
CA THR A 213 22.16 12.65 -1.99
C THR A 213 21.56 11.96 -3.22
N ALA A 214 20.33 11.47 -3.14
CA ALA A 214 19.67 10.80 -4.26
C ALA A 214 19.49 11.72 -5.47
N GLY A 215 19.75 11.15 -6.65
CA GLY A 215 19.32 11.72 -7.92
C GLY A 215 17.82 11.49 -8.18
N PRO A 216 17.29 12.01 -9.30
CA PRO A 216 15.88 11.82 -9.65
C PRO A 216 15.54 10.32 -9.81
N LEU A 217 14.31 9.95 -9.47
CA LEU A 217 13.82 8.58 -9.68
C LEU A 217 13.91 8.18 -11.16
N PRO A 218 14.49 7.02 -11.49
CA PRO A 218 14.50 6.52 -12.85
C PRO A 218 13.08 6.19 -13.34
N PRO A 219 12.74 6.46 -14.61
CA PRO A 219 11.41 6.18 -15.12
C PRO A 219 11.09 4.69 -15.10
N VAL A 220 9.85 4.37 -14.73
CA VAL A 220 9.30 3.01 -14.71
C VAL A 220 9.20 2.48 -16.15
N ARG A 221 10.10 1.57 -16.51
CA ARG A 221 10.03 0.85 -17.79
C ARG A 221 9.16 -0.39 -17.60
N SER A 222 7.94 -0.35 -18.13
CA SER A 222 7.18 -1.58 -18.37
C SER A 222 7.81 -2.30 -19.56
N ALA A 223 7.88 -3.64 -19.49
CA ALA A 223 8.18 -4.41 -20.69
C ALA A 223 7.09 -4.07 -21.70
N ALA A 224 7.44 -3.28 -22.73
CA ALA A 224 6.57 -3.10 -23.87
C ALA A 224 6.14 -4.51 -24.29
N SER A 225 4.82 -4.75 -24.36
CA SER A 225 4.31 -5.92 -25.05
C SER A 225 5.09 -5.98 -26.36
N ILE A 226 5.87 -7.03 -26.57
CA ILE A 226 6.60 -7.21 -27.82
C ILE A 226 5.51 -7.35 -28.86
N THR A 227 5.12 -6.23 -29.48
CA THR A 227 4.26 -6.23 -30.64
C THR A 227 5.11 -6.87 -31.71
N ARG A 228 4.95 -8.19 -31.85
CA ARG A 228 5.58 -8.96 -32.90
C ARG A 228 5.31 -8.20 -34.21
N PRO A 229 6.34 -7.73 -34.94
CA PRO A 229 6.08 -7.04 -36.19
C PRO A 229 5.24 -7.96 -37.06
N ALA A 230 4.10 -7.43 -37.51
CA ALA A 230 3.20 -8.14 -38.41
C ALA A 230 4.04 -8.62 -39.60
N SER A 231 4.08 -9.94 -39.82
CA SER A 231 4.75 -10.50 -40.98
C SER A 231 4.16 -9.86 -42.23
N PRO A 232 4.99 -9.43 -43.21
CA PRO A 232 4.48 -8.79 -44.41
C PRO A 232 3.52 -9.75 -45.13
N PRO A 233 2.45 -9.21 -45.76
CA PRO A 233 1.48 -10.04 -46.46
C PRO A 233 2.18 -10.87 -47.52
N LYS A 234 1.95 -12.19 -47.46
CA LYS A 234 2.47 -13.17 -48.42
C LYS A 234 1.96 -12.78 -49.81
N ALA A 235 2.87 -12.51 -50.74
CA ALA A 235 2.53 -12.15 -52.11
C ALA A 235 1.63 -13.24 -52.74
N PRO A 236 0.60 -12.86 -53.51
CA PRO A 236 -0.29 -13.82 -54.16
C PRO A 236 0.50 -14.69 -55.14
N VAL A 237 0.30 -16.00 -55.03
CA VAL A 237 0.87 -17.01 -55.94
C VAL A 237 0.39 -16.73 -57.36
N ALA A 238 1.33 -16.52 -58.28
CA ALA A 238 1.04 -16.40 -59.70
C ALA A 238 0.41 -17.70 -60.21
N ARG A 239 -0.79 -17.60 -60.78
CA ARG A 239 -1.53 -18.71 -61.39
C ARG A 239 -0.81 -19.13 -62.68
N PRO A 240 -0.59 -20.43 -62.95
CA PRO A 240 0.15 -20.85 -64.14
C PRO A 240 -0.63 -20.52 -65.41
N PRO A 241 0.03 -20.16 -66.52
CA PRO A 241 -0.64 -19.86 -67.77
C PRO A 241 -1.28 -21.12 -68.35
N GLY A 242 -2.58 -21.00 -68.65
CA GLY A 242 -3.38 -22.02 -69.30
C GLY A 242 -2.84 -22.34 -70.70
N ARG A 243 -2.64 -23.63 -70.93
CA ARG A 243 -2.22 -24.23 -72.20
C ARG A 243 -3.31 -24.02 -73.25
N SER A 244 -2.99 -23.35 -74.35
CA SER A 244 -3.85 -23.30 -75.54
C SER A 244 -3.19 -24.02 -76.72
N ARG A 245 -3.99 -24.92 -77.31
CA ARG A 245 -3.77 -25.82 -78.46
C ARG A 245 -2.85 -27.03 -78.27
#